data_AF-A0A3N6QNU1-F1
#
_entry.id   AF-A0A3N6QNU1-F1
#
_cell.length_a   1.000
_cell.length_b   1.000
_cell.length_c   1.000
_cell.angle_alpha   90.00
_cell.angle_beta   90.00
_cell.angle_gamma   90.00
#
_symmetry.space_group_name_H-M   'P 1'
#
loop_
_entity.id
_entity.type
_entity.pdbx_description
1 polymer ?
#
loop_
_entity_poly.entity_id
_entity_poly.type
_entity_poly.pdbx_seq_one_letter_code
_entity_poly.pdbx_strand_id
1 'polypeptide(L)'
;MGERIMYGVPDYDGRGFKVADDTREGAFDPSTADREVRVRNWHRFDSTSATDFQLYGCAMTEARVCQYSNSPNGHFLLDQHPEAENVFLAGAGCGHGFKLGPVLGRMMAERVLEALPIPEVFRLESLQSTRSLSNQFEH
;
A
#
# COMPACT_ATOMS: atom_id res chain seq x y z
N MET A 1 -2.85 4.20 19.83
CA MET A 1 -1.57 4.34 19.11
C MET A 1 -1.36 2.98 18.51
N GLY A 2 -1.54 2.87 17.20
CA GLY A 2 -1.84 1.58 16.59
C GLY A 2 -0.68 0.59 16.63
N GLU A 3 -1.02 -0.68 16.47
CA GLU A 3 -0.05 -1.77 16.52
C GLU A 3 0.96 -1.63 15.35
N ARG A 4 2.25 -1.65 15.68
CA ARG A 4 3.33 -1.52 14.69
C ARG A 4 3.44 -2.81 13.89
N ILE A 5 3.11 -2.75 12.60
CA ILE A 5 3.18 -3.91 11.70
C ILE A 5 4.50 -3.86 10.92
N MET A 6 5.31 -4.91 11.05
CA MET A 6 6.53 -5.10 10.27
C MET A 6 6.36 -6.28 9.31
N TYR A 7 6.93 -6.18 8.11
CA TYR A 7 7.02 -7.31 7.19
C TYR A 7 8.42 -7.47 6.61
N GLY A 8 8.77 -8.71 6.29
CA GLY A 8 10.06 -9.07 5.74
C GLY A 8 9.93 -9.90 4.47
N VAL A 9 10.96 -9.83 3.62
CA VAL A 9 11.14 -10.72 2.47
C VAL A 9 12.53 -11.35 2.63
N PRO A 10 12.65 -12.69 2.56
CA PRO A 10 13.93 -13.35 2.67
C PRO A 10 14.87 -12.91 1.56
N ASP A 11 16.16 -13.20 1.74
CA ASP A 11 17.16 -12.94 0.71
C ASP A 11 16.76 -13.64 -0.61
N TYR A 12 16.88 -12.87 -1.68
CA TYR A 12 16.69 -13.31 -3.05
C TYR A 12 17.79 -12.68 -3.89
N ASP A 13 18.52 -13.52 -4.63
CA ASP A 13 19.62 -13.12 -5.52
C ASP A 13 20.78 -12.40 -4.79
N GLY A 14 21.03 -12.74 -3.52
CA GLY A 14 22.14 -12.21 -2.73
C GLY A 14 22.02 -10.73 -2.37
N ARG A 15 20.79 -10.19 -2.37
CA ARG A 15 20.52 -8.77 -2.05
C ARG A 15 20.28 -8.52 -0.56
N GLY A 16 20.18 -9.59 0.22
CA GLY A 16 19.96 -9.56 1.65
C GLY A 16 18.48 -9.60 2.02
N PHE A 17 18.23 -9.72 3.32
CA PHE A 17 16.88 -9.72 3.88
C PHE A 17 16.28 -8.31 3.81
N LYS A 18 15.11 -8.17 3.17
CA LYS A 18 14.35 -6.90 3.19
C LYS A 18 13.47 -6.89 4.43
N VAL A 19 13.46 -5.77 5.13
CA VAL A 19 12.50 -5.48 6.20
C VAL A 19 11.85 -4.11 5.95
N ALA A 20 10.57 -3.98 6.30
CA ALA A 20 9.81 -2.74 6.15
C ALA A 20 8.82 -2.55 7.29
N ASP A 21 8.62 -1.28 7.65
CA ASP A 21 7.61 -0.82 8.60
C ASP A 21 6.34 -0.43 7.82
N ASP A 22 5.22 -1.11 8.08
CA ASP A 22 3.92 -0.87 7.43
C ASP A 22 3.08 0.17 8.19
N THR A 23 3.64 0.79 9.24
CA THR A 23 2.96 1.84 10.00
C THR A 23 2.55 2.99 9.07
N ARG A 24 1.28 3.40 9.18
CA ARG A 24 0.75 4.50 8.37
C ARG A 24 1.02 5.82 9.04
N GLU A 25 1.87 6.62 8.39
CA GLU A 25 2.15 8.00 8.80
C GLU A 25 1.27 8.97 8.00
N GLY A 26 1.21 10.22 8.47
CA GLY A 26 0.31 11.23 7.93
C GLY A 26 0.40 11.45 6.42
N ALA A 27 -0.62 12.12 5.87
CA ALA A 27 -0.68 12.44 4.45
C ALA A 27 0.54 13.27 4.00
N PHE A 28 1.00 13.00 2.79
CA PHE A 28 2.10 13.73 2.14
C PHE A 28 1.78 13.95 0.66
N ASP A 29 2.45 14.91 0.02
CA ASP A 29 2.37 15.12 -1.43
C ASP A 29 3.37 14.19 -2.15
N PRO A 30 2.91 13.23 -2.96
CA PRO A 30 3.79 12.30 -3.65
C PRO A 30 4.71 12.95 -4.69
N SER A 31 4.39 14.17 -5.12
CA SER A 31 5.14 14.96 -6.11
C SER A 31 6.36 15.65 -5.50
N THR A 32 6.30 15.97 -4.21
CA THR A 32 7.35 16.74 -3.51
C THR A 32 8.01 15.98 -2.36
N ALA A 33 7.48 14.81 -1.97
CA ALA A 33 8.04 14.04 -0.87
C ALA A 33 9.46 13.55 -1.16
N ASP A 34 10.30 13.61 -0.13
CA ASP A 34 11.67 13.09 -0.15
C ASP A 34 11.64 11.57 -0.38
N ARG A 35 12.46 11.09 -1.32
CA ARG A 35 12.60 9.66 -1.65
C ARG A 35 13.91 9.08 -1.14
N GLU A 36 14.70 9.87 -0.42
CA GLU A 36 15.93 9.41 0.21
C GLU A 36 15.66 8.83 1.59
N VAL A 37 16.21 7.63 1.84
CA VAL A 37 16.23 7.07 3.19
C VAL A 37 17.37 7.71 3.95
N ARG A 38 17.05 8.70 4.78
CA ARG A 38 18.04 9.32 5.68
C ARG A 38 18.36 8.38 6.84
N VAL A 39 19.61 8.42 7.31
CA VAL A 39 20.11 7.58 8.43
C VAL A 39 19.24 7.65 9.69
N ARG A 40 18.54 8.78 9.94
CA ARG A 40 17.59 8.89 11.07
C ARG A 40 16.37 7.96 10.96
N ASN A 41 15.99 7.56 9.75
CA ASN A 41 14.90 6.60 9.52
C ASN A 41 15.35 5.16 9.83
N TRP A 42 16.66 4.88 9.86
CA TRP A 42 17.21 3.58 10.26
C TRP A 42 17.01 3.31 11.75
N HIS A 43 17.07 4.34 12.61
CA HIS A 43 16.80 4.20 14.05
C HIS A 43 15.35 3.82 14.37
N ARG A 44 14.45 3.80 13.37
CA ARG A 44 13.11 3.22 13.51
C ARG A 44 13.15 1.70 13.55
N PHE A 45 14.15 1.04 12.96
CA PHE A 45 14.45 -0.35 13.26
C PHE A 45 15.11 -0.39 14.65
N ASP A 46 14.26 -0.35 15.67
CA ASP A 46 14.64 -0.56 17.05
C ASP A 46 15.25 -1.95 17.27
N SER A 47 15.83 -2.18 18.45
CA SER A 47 16.37 -3.49 18.83
C SER A 47 15.33 -4.60 18.68
N THR A 48 14.06 -4.34 18.99
CA THR A 48 12.95 -5.30 18.89
C THR A 48 12.83 -5.89 17.49
N SER A 49 12.74 -5.04 16.46
CA SER A 49 12.64 -5.46 15.05
C SER A 49 13.87 -6.25 14.61
N ALA A 50 15.05 -5.88 15.10
CA ALA A 50 16.29 -6.59 14.81
C ALA A 50 16.33 -7.98 15.48
N THR A 51 15.68 -8.19 16.63
CA THR A 51 15.54 -9.52 17.24
C THR A 51 14.56 -10.41 16.51
N ASP A 52 13.39 -9.90 16.13
CA ASP A 52 12.35 -10.72 15.50
C ASP A 52 12.83 -11.29 14.15
N PHE A 53 13.63 -10.50 13.41
CA PHE A 53 14.23 -10.92 12.14
C PHE A 53 15.70 -11.34 12.24
N GLN A 54 16.28 -11.38 13.46
CA GLN A 54 17.67 -11.75 13.71
C GLN A 54 18.72 -10.96 12.89
N LEU A 55 18.48 -9.66 12.69
CA LEU A 55 19.32 -8.78 11.86
C LEU A 55 20.43 -8.04 12.65
N TYR A 56 20.68 -8.43 13.89
CA TYR A 56 21.69 -7.76 14.73
C TYR A 56 23.08 -7.80 14.11
N GLY A 57 23.69 -6.62 13.98
CA GLY A 57 25.05 -6.47 13.44
C GLY A 57 25.13 -6.60 11.91
N CYS A 58 24.02 -6.85 11.21
CA CYS A 58 23.99 -6.83 9.75
C CYS A 58 24.12 -5.39 9.22
N ALA A 59 24.91 -5.21 8.17
CA ALA A 59 25.02 -3.93 7.48
C ALA A 59 23.82 -3.71 6.56
N MET A 60 23.32 -2.47 6.51
CA MET A 60 22.32 -2.07 5.52
C MET A 60 22.97 -2.00 4.13
N THR A 61 22.50 -2.84 3.21
CA THR A 61 23.02 -2.92 1.84
C THR A 61 22.28 -1.99 0.88
N GLU A 62 20.98 -1.81 1.08
CA GLU A 62 20.10 -0.99 0.23
C GLU A 62 18.96 -0.39 1.07
N ALA A 63 18.47 0.78 0.66
CA ALA A 63 17.31 1.43 1.27
C ALA A 63 16.45 2.12 0.21
N ARG A 64 15.12 2.00 0.32
CA ARG A 64 14.15 2.58 -0.62
C ARG A 64 12.95 3.16 0.14
N VAL A 65 12.39 4.24 -0.39
CA VAL A 65 11.11 4.81 0.04
C VAL A 65 10.03 4.38 -0.95
N CYS A 66 8.91 3.87 -0.43
CA CYS A 66 7.72 3.53 -1.21
C CYS A 66 6.50 4.30 -0.67
N GLN A 67 5.48 4.46 -1.50
CA GLN A 67 4.31 5.28 -1.21
C GLN A 67 3.05 4.41 -1.18
N TYR A 68 2.15 4.70 -0.23
CA TYR A 68 0.81 4.13 -0.22
C TYR A 68 -0.21 5.17 -0.64
N SER A 69 -1.17 4.72 -1.46
CA SER A 69 -2.37 5.46 -1.79
C SER A 69 -3.54 4.74 -1.14
N ASN A 70 -4.08 5.32 -0.07
CA ASN A 70 -5.16 4.73 0.72
C ASN A 70 -6.49 5.39 0.38
N SER A 71 -7.53 4.58 0.21
CA SER A 71 -8.91 5.05 0.21
C SER A 71 -9.40 5.22 1.65
N PRO A 72 -10.44 6.07 1.88
CA PRO A 72 -11.05 6.21 3.21
C PRO A 72 -11.63 4.92 3.77
N ASN A 73 -12.13 4.04 2.90
CA ASN A 73 -12.74 2.76 3.29
C ASN A 73 -11.75 1.59 3.30
N GLY A 74 -10.47 1.81 3.01
CA GLY A 74 -9.44 0.77 3.00
C GLY A 74 -9.52 -0.22 1.83
N HIS A 75 -10.42 -0.01 0.85
CA HIS A 75 -10.61 -0.88 -0.31
C HIS A 75 -10.03 -0.28 -1.61
N PHE A 76 -9.94 -1.09 -2.65
CA PHE A 76 -9.51 -0.62 -3.98
C PHE A 76 -10.54 0.35 -4.57
N LEU A 77 -10.07 1.22 -5.46
CA LEU A 77 -10.95 1.98 -6.34
C LEU A 77 -10.89 1.34 -7.73
N LEU A 78 -11.98 0.71 -8.15
CA LEU A 78 -12.21 0.22 -9.49
C LEU A 78 -13.56 0.77 -9.97
N ASP A 79 -13.58 1.58 -11.02
CA ASP A 79 -14.85 2.05 -11.58
C ASP A 79 -14.69 2.62 -12.99
N GLN A 80 -15.79 3.02 -13.58
CA GLN A 80 -15.83 3.88 -14.75
C GLN A 80 -16.06 5.34 -14.30
N HIS A 81 -15.44 6.30 -14.99
CA HIS A 81 -15.63 7.71 -14.65
C HIS A 81 -17.09 8.12 -14.96
N PRO A 82 -17.80 8.80 -14.03
CA PRO A 82 -19.24 9.08 -14.17
C PRO A 82 -19.56 10.01 -15.35
N GLU A 83 -18.62 10.87 -15.74
CA GLU A 83 -18.80 11.85 -16.82
C GLU A 83 -18.00 11.51 -18.09
N ALA A 84 -17.26 10.39 -18.10
CA ALA A 84 -16.42 10.02 -19.23
C ALA A 84 -16.49 8.50 -19.48
N GLU A 85 -17.37 8.12 -20.41
CA GLU A 85 -17.72 6.71 -20.69
C GLU A 85 -16.53 5.85 -21.15
N ASN A 86 -15.47 6.45 -21.67
CA ASN A 86 -14.26 5.74 -22.10
C ASN A 86 -13.11 5.80 -21.08
N VAL A 87 -13.36 6.28 -19.86
CA VAL A 87 -12.35 6.42 -18.81
C VAL A 87 -12.66 5.46 -17.67
N PHE A 88 -11.63 4.71 -17.26
CA PHE A 88 -11.70 3.74 -16.17
C PHE A 88 -10.71 4.12 -15.07
N LEU A 89 -11.12 3.94 -13.83
CA LEU A 89 -10.36 4.26 -12.63
C LEU A 89 -9.87 2.95 -12.01
N ALA A 90 -8.57 2.90 -11.69
CA ALA A 90 -7.96 1.80 -10.95
C ALA A 90 -6.91 2.38 -9.98
N GLY A 91 -7.07 2.14 -8.68
CA GLY A 91 -6.19 2.71 -7.68
C GLY A 91 -6.52 2.32 -6.24
N ALA A 92 -6.07 3.17 -5.30
CA ALA A 92 -6.24 2.96 -3.86
C ALA A 92 -5.75 1.57 -3.39
N GLY A 93 -4.51 1.23 -3.71
CA GLY A 93 -3.94 -0.08 -3.41
C GLY A 93 -3.80 -0.40 -1.92
N CYS A 94 -3.94 0.60 -1.03
CA CYS A 94 -3.96 0.44 0.43
C CYS A 94 -2.74 -0.30 1.04
N GLY A 95 -1.61 -0.32 0.32
CA GLY A 95 -0.39 -1.05 0.67
C GLY A 95 -0.42 -2.56 0.44
N HIS A 96 -1.49 -3.08 -0.17
CA HIS A 96 -1.66 -4.52 -0.40
C HIS A 96 -2.13 -4.87 -1.82
N GLY A 97 -2.16 -3.90 -2.74
CA GLY A 97 -2.61 -4.09 -4.12
C GLY A 97 -1.69 -4.98 -4.96
N PHE A 98 -0.38 -5.04 -4.67
CA PHE A 98 0.58 -5.78 -5.51
C PHE A 98 0.22 -7.27 -5.65
N LYS A 99 -0.06 -7.96 -4.53
CA LYS A 99 -0.45 -9.39 -4.52
C LYS A 99 -1.76 -9.66 -5.27
N LEU A 100 -2.64 -8.66 -5.39
CA LEU A 100 -3.92 -8.78 -6.08
C LEU A 100 -3.88 -8.23 -7.52
N GLY A 101 -2.75 -7.69 -7.97
CA GLY A 101 -2.58 -7.11 -9.30
C GLY A 101 -3.12 -7.99 -10.44
N PRO A 102 -2.82 -9.30 -10.49
CA PRO A 102 -3.33 -10.16 -11.55
C PRO A 102 -4.87 -10.26 -11.59
N VAL A 103 -5.53 -10.38 -10.44
CA VAL A 103 -7.00 -10.51 -10.39
C VAL A 103 -7.68 -9.15 -10.60
N LEU A 104 -7.13 -8.06 -10.06
CA LEU A 104 -7.64 -6.71 -10.28
C LEU A 104 -7.49 -6.30 -11.75
N GLY A 105 -6.36 -6.65 -12.38
CA GLY A 105 -6.13 -6.41 -13.80
C GLY A 105 -7.10 -7.17 -14.70
N ARG A 106 -7.38 -8.45 -14.40
CA ARG A 106 -8.43 -9.21 -15.08
C ARG A 106 -9.80 -8.55 -14.93
N MET A 107 -10.18 -8.20 -13.70
CA MET A 107 -11.48 -7.59 -13.42
C MET A 107 -11.65 -6.26 -14.19
N MET A 108 -10.59 -5.45 -14.29
CA MET A 108 -10.62 -4.23 -15.09
C MET A 108 -10.70 -4.52 -16.59
N ALA A 109 -10.00 -5.54 -17.10
CA ALA A 109 -10.11 -5.94 -18.50
C ALA A 109 -11.53 -6.43 -18.85
N GLU A 110 -12.13 -7.27 -18.00
CA GLU A 110 -13.51 -7.74 -18.13
C GLU A 110 -14.52 -6.58 -18.04
N ARG A 111 -14.30 -5.62 -17.13
CA ARG A 111 -15.12 -4.41 -17.05
C ARG A 111 -15.03 -3.57 -18.32
N VAL A 112 -13.85 -3.43 -18.91
CA VAL A 112 -13.60 -2.62 -20.12
C VAL A 112 -14.16 -3.29 -21.37
N LEU A 113 -13.94 -4.59 -21.53
CA LEU A 113 -14.25 -5.32 -22.77
C LEU A 113 -15.67 -5.90 -22.80
N GLU A 114 -16.20 -6.27 -21.63
CA GLU A 114 -17.44 -7.05 -21.51
C GLU A 114 -18.47 -6.36 -20.59
N ALA A 115 -18.15 -5.18 -20.05
CA ALA A 115 -19.00 -4.44 -19.13
C ALA A 115 -19.42 -5.24 -17.88
N LEU A 116 -18.63 -6.23 -17.45
CA LEU A 116 -18.91 -7.01 -16.25
C LEU A 116 -18.98 -6.10 -15.00
N PRO A 117 -19.83 -6.43 -14.02
CA PRO A 117 -20.00 -5.61 -12.83
C PRO A 117 -18.76 -5.62 -11.94
N ILE A 118 -18.46 -4.46 -11.33
CA ILE A 118 -17.48 -4.33 -10.26
C ILE A 118 -18.20 -4.47 -8.90
N PRO A 119 -17.60 -5.16 -7.90
CA PRO A 119 -18.12 -5.17 -6.54
C PRO A 119 -18.38 -3.76 -6.00
N GLU A 120 -19.55 -3.52 -5.41
CA GLU A 120 -19.97 -2.18 -4.94
C GLU A 120 -18.94 -1.53 -4.01
N VAL A 121 -18.27 -2.33 -3.18
CA VAL A 121 -17.23 -1.88 -2.25
C VAL A 121 -15.99 -1.27 -2.93
N PHE A 122 -15.77 -1.52 -4.22
CA PHE A 122 -14.67 -0.91 -4.98
C PHE A 122 -15.09 0.29 -5.83
N ARG A 123 -16.41 0.57 -5.92
CA ARG A 123 -16.93 1.64 -6.77
C ARG A 123 -16.64 3.01 -6.18
N LEU A 124 -16.59 4.03 -7.04
CA LEU A 124 -16.28 5.41 -6.65
C LEU A 124 -17.24 5.94 -5.57
N GLU A 125 -18.51 5.58 -5.65
CA GLU A 125 -19.56 5.96 -4.69
C GLU A 125 -19.28 5.45 -3.28
N SER A 126 -18.61 4.29 -3.15
CA SER A 126 -18.26 3.70 -1.86
C SER A 126 -17.24 4.54 -1.07
N LEU A 127 -16.52 5.46 -1.74
CA LEU A 127 -15.55 6.34 -1.09
C LEU A 127 -16.20 7.51 -0.34
N GLN A 128 -17.45 7.85 -0.68
CA GLN A 128 -18.18 8.99 -0.11
C GLN A 128 -18.94 8.62 1.18
N SER A 129 -19.22 7.33 1.39
CA SER A 129 -20.03 6.84 2.51
C SER A 129 -19.28 6.78 3.85
N THR A 130 -17.97 7.04 3.86
CA THR A 130 -17.08 6.62 4.94
C THR A 130 -16.46 7.79 5.71
N ARG A 131 -17.30 8.72 6.21
CA ARG A 131 -16.81 9.73 7.17
C ARG A 131 -16.59 9.18 8.60
N SER A 132 -16.88 7.91 8.88
CA SER A 132 -16.88 7.36 10.25
C SER A 132 -16.70 5.82 10.36
N LEU A 133 -16.02 5.15 9.44
CA LEU A 133 -15.63 3.75 9.68
C LEU A 133 -14.15 3.70 10.04
N SER A 134 -13.85 3.02 11.16
CA SER A 134 -12.50 2.57 11.46
C SER A 134 -12.03 1.69 10.33
N ASN A 135 -11.11 2.20 9.52
CA ASN A 135 -10.40 1.37 8.56
C ASN A 135 -9.37 0.51 9.30
N GLN A 136 -8.77 -0.45 8.59
CA GLN A 136 -7.77 -1.37 9.13
C GLN A 136 -6.50 -0.69 9.70
N PHE A 137 -6.41 0.64 9.65
CA PHE A 137 -5.29 1.44 10.15
C PHE A 137 -5.62 2.21 11.45
N GLU A 138 -6.86 2.15 11.95
CA GLU A 138 -7.34 2.95 13.10
C GLU A 138 -7.33 2.21 14.46
N HIS A 139 -6.62 1.08 14.57
CA HIS A 139 -6.49 0.29 15.81
C HIS A 139 -5.12 0.48 16.45
#